data_AF-A0A127T7L5-F1
#
_entry.id   AF-A0A127T7L5-F1
#
_cell.length_a   1.000
_cell.length_b   1.000
_cell.length_c   1.000
_cell.angle_alpha   90.00
_cell.angle_beta   90.00
_cell.angle_gamma   90.00
#
_symmetry.space_group_name_H-M   'P 1'
#
loop_
_entity.id
_entity.type
_entity.pdbx_description
1 polymer ?
#
loop_
_entity_poly.entity_id
_entity_poly.type
_entity_poly.pdbx_seq_one_letter_code
_entity_poly.pdbx_strand_id
1 'polypeptide(L)'
;TLKEISELLGKETIDLYNQSENRGSQVSHGLSYQKLGKELMTQDELAVMDGGKCIFMLRGVRPFLSDKYDLTRHPNYRYTADADPKNVFDMERYMKKRRTVVKPTDTFDVYEIDATT
;
A
#
# COMPACT_ATOMS: atom_id res chain seq x y z
N THR A 1 -2.27 1.69 -12.08
CA THR A 1 -2.29 1.86 -10.62
C THR A 1 -1.40 3.01 -10.15
N LEU A 2 -0.05 2.92 -10.15
CA LEU A 2 0.82 4.00 -9.63
C LEU A 2 0.69 5.33 -10.40
N LYS A 3 0.63 5.25 -11.73
CA LYS A 3 0.40 6.42 -12.58
C LYS A 3 -0.94 7.12 -12.30
N GLU A 4 -2.01 6.35 -12.07
CA GLU A 4 -3.34 6.90 -11.76
C GLU A 4 -3.34 7.60 -10.39
N ILE A 5 -2.59 7.08 -9.41
CA ILE A 5 -2.43 7.70 -8.10
C ILE A 5 -1.67 9.03 -8.23
N SER A 6 -0.61 9.09 -9.03
CA SER A 6 0.12 10.33 -9.32
C SER A 6 -0.80 11.38 -9.98
N GLU A 7 -1.58 10.98 -10.98
CA GLU A 7 -2.52 11.87 -11.65
C GLU A 7 -3.63 12.39 -10.72
N LEU A 8 -4.11 11.56 -9.79
CA LEU A 8 -5.10 11.94 -8.77
C LEU A 8 -4.58 12.90 -7.71
N LEU A 9 -3.31 12.76 -7.31
CA LEU A 9 -2.65 13.69 -6.39
C LEU A 9 -2.50 15.08 -7.03
N GLY A 10 -2.32 15.12 -8.34
CA GLY A 10 -2.20 16.33 -9.13
C GLY A 10 -0.77 16.85 -9.21
N LYS A 11 -0.65 18.12 -9.60
CA LYS A 11 0.63 18.77 -9.89
C LYS A 11 0.87 19.96 -8.96
N GLU A 12 2.10 20.07 -8.48
CA GLU A 12 2.61 21.28 -7.85
C GLU A 12 3.10 22.28 -8.89
N THR A 13 2.97 23.57 -8.59
CA THR A 13 3.54 24.64 -9.42
C THR A 13 4.91 25.00 -8.86
N ILE A 14 5.92 24.92 -9.71
CA ILE A 14 7.30 25.28 -9.40
C ILE A 14 7.67 26.51 -10.21
N ASP A 15 8.09 27.57 -9.53
CA ASP A 15 8.64 28.75 -10.16
C ASP A 15 10.14 28.53 -10.38
N LEU A 16 10.55 28.37 -11.64
CA LEU A 16 11.93 28.21 -12.05
C LEU A 16 12.55 29.59 -12.30
N TYR A 17 13.65 29.87 -11.60
CA TYR A 17 14.45 31.07 -11.76
C TYR A 17 15.76 30.72 -12.45
N ASN A 18 15.87 31.09 -13.73
CA ASN A 18 17.08 30.89 -14.52
C ASN A 18 17.90 32.18 -14.52
N GLN A 19 19.09 32.13 -13.92
CA GLN A 19 20.08 33.19 -13.99
C GLN A 19 21.16 32.78 -14.99
N SER A 20 21.18 33.44 -16.15
CA SER A 20 22.24 33.28 -17.14
C SER A 20 23.21 34.44 -17.05
N GLU A 21 24.47 34.17 -16.71
CA GLU A 21 25.55 35.15 -16.77
C GLU A 21 26.40 34.85 -18.01
N ASN A 22 26.48 35.81 -18.93
CA ASN A 22 27.33 35.68 -20.11
C ASN A 22 28.55 36.60 -19.95
N ARG A 23 29.74 36.00 -19.77
CA ARG A 23 31.02 36.69 -19.66
C ARG A 23 31.72 36.76 -21.02
N GLY A 24 31.32 37.75 -21.81
CA GLY A 24 32.08 38.21 -22.98
C GLY A 24 32.91 39.46 -22.66
N SER A 25 33.08 40.36 -23.64
CA SER A 25 33.75 41.66 -23.43
C SER A 25 32.97 42.65 -22.52
N GLN A 26 31.68 42.39 -22.29
CA GLN A 26 30.85 43.05 -21.29
C GLN A 26 30.08 41.98 -20.53
N VAL A 27 29.96 42.13 -19.21
CA VAL A 27 29.17 41.22 -18.37
C VAL A 27 27.70 41.53 -18.58
N SER A 28 26.93 40.54 -19.04
CA SER A 28 25.48 40.64 -19.16
C SER A 28 24.82 39.59 -18.27
N HIS A 29 23.81 40.03 -17.52
CA HIS A 29 22.99 39.16 -16.68
C HIS A 29 21.60 39.06 -17.31
N GLY A 30 21.21 37.84 -17.71
CA GLY A 30 19.86 37.51 -18.12
C GLY A 30 19.11 36.83 -16.98
N LEU A 31 17.94 37.34 -16.64
CA LEU A 31 17.03 36.73 -15.66
C LEU A 31 15.79 36.24 -16.40
N SER A 32 15.44 34.96 -16.23
CA SER A 32 14.24 34.37 -16.81
C SER A 32 13.43 33.65 -15.73
N TYR A 33 12.15 34.01 -15.64
CA TYR A 33 11.18 33.41 -14.73
C TYR A 33 10.24 32.52 -15.52
N GLN A 34 10.14 31.25 -15.15
CA GLN A 34 9.28 30.27 -15.81
C GLN A 34 8.45 29.52 -14.78
N LYS A 35 7.14 29.38 -15.00
CA LYS A 35 6.29 28.54 -14.16
C LYS A 35 6.21 27.15 -14.79
N LEU A 36 6.60 26.13 -14.04
CA LEU A 36 6.56 24.74 -14.46
C LEU A 36 5.59 23.96 -13.57
N GLY A 37 4.92 22.96 -14.15
CA GLY A 37 4.08 22.03 -13.38
C GLY A 37 4.80 20.70 -13.20
N LYS A 38 5.08 20.32 -11.94
CA LYS A 38 5.66 19.02 -11.59
C LYS A 38 4.62 18.16 -10.89
N GLU A 39 4.67 16.84 -11.06
CA GLU A 39 3.84 15.93 -10.26
C GLU A 39 4.18 16.07 -8.77
N LEU A 40 3.15 16.14 -7.92
CA LEU A 40 3.34 16.33 -6.47
C LEU A 40 4.19 15.19 -5.87
N MET A 41 3.96 13.96 -6.34
CA MET A 41 4.74 12.79 -6.00
C MET A 41 4.90 11.95 -7.26
N THR A 42 6.14 11.75 -7.69
CA THR A 42 6.45 10.96 -8.88
C THR A 42 6.18 9.48 -8.64
N GLN A 43 6.06 8.70 -9.72
CA GLN A 43 5.82 7.26 -9.62
C GLN A 43 6.94 6.53 -8.87
N ASP A 44 8.18 7.00 -9.00
CA ASP A 44 9.34 6.44 -8.30
C ASP A 44 9.29 6.77 -6.80
N GLU A 45 8.92 7.99 -6.43
CA GLU A 45 8.73 8.39 -5.03
C GLU A 45 7.57 7.62 -4.37
N LEU A 46 6.50 7.33 -5.12
CA LEU A 46 5.40 6.48 -4.66
C LEU A 46 5.83 5.03 -4.45
N ALA A 47 6.73 4.51 -5.29
CA ALA A 47 7.23 3.13 -5.19
C ALA A 47 8.15 2.93 -3.97
N VAL A 48 8.87 3.97 -3.56
CA VAL A 48 9.81 3.95 -2.42
C VAL A 48 9.19 4.54 -1.14
N MET A 49 7.89 4.83 -1.15
CA MET A 49 7.19 5.40 0.01
C MET A 49 7.29 4.47 1.23
N ASP A 50 7.47 5.07 2.42
CA ASP A 50 7.55 4.33 3.68
C ASP A 50 6.32 3.43 3.89
N GLY A 51 6.58 2.18 4.25
CA GLY A 51 5.57 1.17 4.56
C GLY A 51 4.72 1.53 5.77
N GLY A 52 5.08 2.53 6.57
CA GLY A 52 4.23 3.11 7.62
C GLY A 52 3.19 4.11 7.11
N LYS A 53 3.32 4.63 5.89
CA LYS A 53 2.47 5.70 5.35
C LYS A 53 1.59 5.22 4.19
N CYS A 54 0.49 5.93 3.96
CA CYS A 54 -0.40 5.69 2.84
C CYS A 54 -1.00 7.00 2.31
N ILE A 55 -1.36 6.98 1.03
CA ILE A 55 -2.18 8.05 0.44
C ILE A 55 -3.63 7.67 0.66
N PHE A 56 -4.34 8.50 1.43
CA PHE A 56 -5.73 8.27 1.78
C PHE A 56 -6.63 9.09 0.87
N MET A 57 -7.59 8.40 0.23
CA MET A 57 -8.57 9.00 -0.65
C MET A 57 -9.95 8.89 0.01
N LEU A 58 -10.45 10.01 0.52
CA LEU A 58 -11.79 10.11 1.11
C LEU A 58 -12.69 10.94 0.19
N ARG A 59 -13.95 10.53 0.03
CA ARG A 59 -14.90 11.28 -0.80
C ARG A 59 -15.09 12.70 -0.25
N GLY A 60 -14.94 13.70 -1.12
CA GLY A 60 -15.14 15.11 -0.79
C GLY A 60 -13.88 15.86 -0.33
N VAL A 61 -12.74 15.19 -0.16
CA VAL A 61 -11.46 15.83 0.14
C VAL A 61 -10.41 15.42 -0.89
N ARG A 62 -9.40 16.28 -1.08
CA ARG A 62 -8.24 15.92 -1.91
C ARG A 62 -7.46 14.79 -1.24
N PRO A 63 -6.86 13.86 -2.00
CA PRO A 63 -6.00 12.84 -1.43
C PRO A 63 -4.91 13.48 -0.57
N PHE A 64 -4.63 12.89 0.58
CA PHE A 64 -3.60 13.37 1.50
C PHE A 64 -2.77 12.22 2.04
N LEU A 65 -1.56 12.54 2.48
CA LEU A 65 -0.66 11.58 3.11
C LEU A 65 -1.09 11.37 4.57
N SER A 66 -1.28 10.10 4.96
CA SER A 66 -1.63 9.70 6.32
C SER A 66 -0.74 8.55 6.76
N ASP A 67 -0.55 8.41 8.07
CA ASP A 67 0.06 7.21 8.63
C ASP A 67 -0.94 6.05 8.66
N LYS A 68 -0.46 4.83 8.49
CA LYS A 68 -1.27 3.61 8.63
C LYS A 68 -1.66 3.43 10.09
N TYR A 69 -2.81 2.77 10.28
CA TYR A 69 -3.28 2.47 11.62
C TYR A 69 -2.32 1.50 12.33
N ASP A 70 -1.88 1.87 13.53
CA ASP A 70 -1.04 1.03 14.37
C ASP A 70 -1.86 -0.12 14.96
N LEU A 71 -1.55 -1.35 14.54
CA LEU A 71 -2.26 -2.56 14.94
C LEU A 71 -2.20 -2.77 16.47
N THR A 72 -1.13 -2.34 17.13
CA THR A 72 -0.96 -2.54 18.58
C THR A 72 -2.02 -1.81 19.41
N ARG A 73 -2.59 -0.74 18.85
CA ARG A 73 -3.62 0.08 19.49
C ARG A 73 -5.04 -0.49 19.31
N HIS A 74 -5.21 -1.54 18.51
CA HIS A 74 -6.53 -2.13 18.28
C HIS A 74 -7.02 -2.90 19.53
N PRO A 75 -8.30 -2.78 19.95
CA PRO A 75 -8.82 -3.46 21.14
C PRO A 75 -8.63 -4.99 21.13
N ASN A 76 -8.65 -5.58 19.94
CA ASN A 76 -8.51 -7.02 19.74
C ASN A 76 -7.08 -7.48 19.40
N TYR A 77 -6.09 -6.59 19.45
CA TYR A 77 -4.71 -6.94 19.10
C TYR A 77 -4.17 -8.12 19.93
N ARG A 78 -4.61 -8.26 21.18
CA ARG A 78 -4.24 -9.37 22.09
C ARG A 78 -4.54 -10.77 21.52
N TYR A 79 -5.48 -10.89 20.58
CA TYR A 79 -5.84 -12.18 19.96
C TYR A 79 -5.05 -12.48 18.69
N THR A 80 -4.23 -11.55 18.21
CA THR A 80 -3.41 -11.74 17.02
C THR A 80 -2.15 -12.54 17.38
N ALA A 81 -1.62 -13.27 16.41
CA ALA A 81 -0.33 -13.96 16.51
C ALA A 81 0.85 -13.00 16.80
N ASP A 82 0.75 -11.75 16.33
CA ASP A 82 1.74 -10.69 16.57
C ASP A 82 1.82 -10.24 18.05
N ALA A 83 0.77 -10.48 18.84
CA ALA A 83 0.75 -10.13 20.27
C ALA A 83 1.22 -11.27 21.17
N ASP A 84 0.85 -12.51 20.86
CA ASP A 84 1.32 -13.71 21.56
C ASP A 84 1.52 -14.85 20.54
N PRO A 85 2.73 -15.45 20.45
CA PRO A 85 3.00 -16.60 19.59
C PRO A 85 2.05 -17.79 19.82
N LYS A 86 1.37 -17.86 20.96
CA LYS A 86 0.36 -18.89 21.25
C LYS A 86 -0.92 -18.75 20.42
N ASN A 87 -1.19 -17.56 19.89
CA ASN A 87 -2.34 -17.30 19.02
C ASN A 87 -2.08 -17.68 17.56
N VAL A 88 -0.88 -18.18 17.23
CA VAL A 88 -0.57 -18.70 15.89
C VAL A 88 -1.54 -19.84 15.57
N PHE A 89 -2.28 -19.67 14.48
CA PHE A 89 -3.25 -20.66 14.04
C PHE A 89 -2.53 -21.85 13.40
N ASP A 90 -2.48 -22.96 14.14
CA ASP A 90 -1.96 -24.22 13.65
C ASP A 90 -3.10 -25.08 13.06
N MET A 91 -3.04 -25.29 11.74
CA MET A 91 -4.03 -26.05 10.99
C MET A 91 -4.12 -27.51 11.45
N GLU A 92 -2.99 -28.15 11.76
CA GLU A 92 -2.98 -29.56 12.17
C GLU A 92 -3.63 -29.73 13.55
N ARG A 93 -3.31 -28.81 14.47
CA ARG A 93 -3.92 -28.78 15.80
C ARG A 93 -5.42 -28.49 15.72
N TYR A 94 -5.83 -27.65 14.78
CA TYR A 94 -7.23 -27.32 14.55
C TYR A 94 -8.02 -28.50 13.95
N MET A 95 -7.45 -29.19 12.95
CA MET A 95 -8.04 -30.38 12.32
C MET A 95 -8.18 -31.54 13.32
N LYS A 96 -7.18 -31.76 14.20
CA LYS A 96 -7.24 -32.78 15.26
C LYS A 96 -8.27 -32.49 16.36
N LYS A 97 -8.54 -31.20 16.62
CA LYS A 97 -9.54 -30.76 17.62
C LYS A 97 -10.98 -30.81 17.10
N ARG A 98 -11.18 -30.69 15.79
CA ARG A 98 -12.49 -30.99 15.20
C ARG A 98 -12.75 -32.47 15.46
N ARG A 99 -13.84 -32.77 16.16
CA ARG A 99 -14.41 -34.12 16.16
C ARG A 99 -14.49 -34.54 14.70
N THR A 100 -13.82 -35.62 14.32
CA THR A 100 -14.13 -36.30 13.08
C THR A 100 -15.64 -36.52 13.10
N VAL A 101 -16.35 -35.92 12.14
CA VAL A 101 -17.80 -36.09 12.00
C VAL A 101 -18.14 -37.58 11.85
N VAL A 102 -17.14 -38.34 11.39
CA VAL A 102 -17.09 -39.79 11.27
C VAL A 102 -16.51 -40.42 12.53
N LYS A 103 -17.29 -41.25 13.22
CA LYS A 103 -16.76 -42.23 14.18
C LYS A 103 -16.23 -43.44 13.41
N PRO A 104 -15.18 -44.13 13.89
CA PRO A 104 -14.68 -45.36 13.24
C PRO A 104 -15.71 -46.49 13.10
N THR A 105 -16.84 -46.39 13.80
CA THR A 105 -17.94 -47.38 13.80
C THR A 105 -19.05 -47.05 12.80
N ASP A 106 -19.04 -45.85 12.21
CA ASP A 106 -20.05 -45.48 11.21
C ASP A 106 -19.72 -46.16 9.86
N THR A 107 -20.72 -46.79 9.26
CA THR A 107 -20.64 -47.37 7.92
C THR A 107 -20.79 -46.26 6.89
N PHE A 108 -19.86 -46.16 5.94
CA PHE A 108 -19.93 -45.19 4.83
C PHE A 108 -20.16 -45.93 3.52
N ASP A 109 -21.16 -45.48 2.77
CA ASP A 109 -21.34 -45.89 1.40
C ASP A 109 -20.34 -45.10 0.54
N VAL A 110 -19.29 -45.78 0.10
CA VAL A 110 -18.30 -45.24 -0.83
C VAL A 110 -18.90 -45.32 -2.23
N TYR A 111 -19.29 -44.18 -2.79
CA TYR A 111 -19.66 -44.07 -4.19
C TYR A 111 -18.43 -43.62 -4.99
N GLU A 112 -17.86 -44.53 -5.77
CA GLU A 112 -16.88 -44.17 -6.79
C GLU A 112 -17.61 -43.42 -7.89
N ILE A 113 -17.38 -42.11 -7.95
CA ILE A 113 -17.87 -41.29 -9.04
C ILE A 113 -16.80 -41.40 -10.13
N ASP A 114 -17.00 -42.30 -11.08
CA ASP A 114 -16.22 -42.30 -12.32
C ASP A 114 -16.53 -40.98 -13.04
N ALA A 115 -15.59 -40.04 -12.96
CA ALA A 115 -15.61 -38.83 -13.75
C ALA A 115 -15.38 -39.22 -15.23
N THR A 116 -16.44 -39.70 -15.88
CA THR A 116 -16.48 -39.83 -17.33
C THR A 116 -17.00 -38.53 -17.92
N THR A 117 -16.05 -37.81 -18.53
CA THR A 117 -16.19 -36.65 -19.45
C THR A 117 -16.17 -35.27 -18.79
#